data_AF-X0WNZ3-F1
#
_entry.id   AF-X0WNZ3-F1
#
_cell.length_a   1.000
_cell.length_b   1.000
_cell.length_c   1.000
_cell.angle_alpha   90.00
_cell.angle_beta   90.00
_cell.angle_gamma   90.00
#
_symmetry.space_group_name_H-M   'P 1'
#
loop_
_entity.id
_entity.type
_entity.pdbx_description
1 polymer ?
#
loop_
_entity_poly.entity_id
_entity_poly.type
_entity_poly.pdbx_seq_one_letter_code
_entity_poly.pdbx_strand_id
1 'polypeptide(L)'
;HSITKDVSQVQISASGELGTFVGTPLKAMPEATMVSLCGRENTYRMLVEKVSTESVSHQEWIDGGSKFFAKVNLGDNAIDKFNKMLSGGVDHHLLIKEGNLVEQLVDLCELLKIKRIKI
;
A
#
# COMPACT_ATOMS: atom_id res chain seq x y z
N HIS A 1 6.16 -7.18 15.02
CA HIS A 1 5.26 -6.27 14.27
C HIS A 1 4.06 -7.07 13.80
N SER A 2 2.84 -6.65 14.15
CA SER A 2 1.58 -7.26 13.68
C SER A 2 0.98 -6.43 12.53
N ILE A 3 0.35 -7.10 11.57
CA ILE A 3 -0.38 -6.48 10.45
C ILE A 3 -1.76 -5.99 10.91
N THR A 4 -2.40 -6.72 11.82
CA THR A 4 -3.68 -6.34 12.43
C THR A 4 -3.49 -5.84 13.85
N LYS A 5 -4.41 -4.99 14.31
CA LYS A 5 -4.48 -4.53 15.70
C LYS A 5 -5.17 -5.56 16.61
N ASP A 6 -6.09 -6.35 16.06
CA ASP A 6 -6.91 -7.32 16.81
C ASP A 6 -7.00 -8.64 16.04
N VAL A 7 -6.62 -9.73 16.68
CA VAL A 7 -6.66 -11.08 16.10
C VAL A 7 -8.10 -11.56 15.89
N SER A 8 -9.07 -11.03 16.63
CA SER A 8 -10.49 -11.35 16.46
C SER A 8 -11.03 -10.91 15.09
N GLN A 9 -10.35 -9.96 14.43
CA GLN A 9 -10.66 -9.44 13.10
C GLN A 9 -9.93 -10.21 11.98
N VAL A 10 -9.26 -11.31 12.31
CA VAL A 10 -8.65 -12.19 11.31
C VAL A 10 -9.68 -13.22 10.86
N GLN A 11 -10.00 -13.20 9.57
CA GLN A 11 -10.83 -14.19 8.91
C GLN A 11 -9.95 -15.15 8.12
N ILE A 12 -10.12 -16.44 8.36
CA ILE A 12 -9.47 -17.50 7.61
C ILE A 12 -10.55 -18.18 6.77
N SER A 13 -10.40 -18.12 5.45
CA SER A 13 -11.41 -18.60 4.52
C SER A 13 -10.81 -19.59 3.52
N ALA A 14 -11.45 -20.74 3.37
CA ALA A 14 -11.03 -21.75 2.40
C ALA A 14 -11.15 -21.20 0.96
N SER A 15 -10.15 -21.52 0.13
CA SER A 15 -10.11 -21.18 -1.30
C SER A 15 -10.09 -22.47 -2.14
N GLY A 16 -10.97 -23.42 -1.78
CA GLY A 16 -11.00 -24.75 -2.38
C GLY A 16 -9.67 -25.50 -2.19
N GLU A 17 -9.25 -26.23 -3.23
CA GLU A 17 -7.98 -26.98 -3.22
C GLU A 17 -6.74 -26.08 -3.37
N LEU A 18 -6.91 -24.80 -3.72
CA LEU A 18 -5.82 -23.85 -3.95
C LEU A 18 -5.22 -23.30 -2.65
N GLY A 19 -5.89 -23.52 -1.52
CA GLY A 19 -5.41 -23.16 -0.19
C GLY A 19 -6.40 -22.32 0.59
N THR A 20 -5.90 -21.33 1.31
CA THR A 20 -6.67 -20.52 2.26
C THR A 20 -6.24 -19.07 2.13
N PHE A 21 -7.20 -18.15 2.17
CA PHE A 21 -6.89 -16.73 2.26
C PHE A 21 -7.11 -16.21 3.68
N VAL A 22 -6.26 -15.25 4.07
CA VAL A 22 -6.35 -14.57 5.36
C VAL A 22 -6.84 -13.15 5.09
N GLY A 23 -8.07 -12.87 5.51
CA GLY A 23 -8.66 -11.55 5.51
C GLY A 23 -8.43 -10.86 6.86
N THR A 24 -8.08 -9.59 6.84
CA THR A 24 -7.97 -8.76 8.05
C THR A 24 -7.87 -7.29 7.63
N PRO A 25 -8.42 -6.35 8.42
CA PRO A 25 -8.08 -4.95 8.25
C PRO A 25 -6.61 -4.72 8.63
N LEU A 26 -5.93 -3.87 7.87
CA LEU A 26 -4.61 -3.36 8.21
C LEU A 26 -4.75 -2.41 9.41
N LYS A 27 -3.87 -2.54 10.40
CA LYS A 27 -3.83 -1.62 11.54
C LYS A 27 -3.59 -0.17 11.07
N ALA A 28 -4.11 0.78 11.83
CA ALA A 28 -3.77 2.19 11.66
C ALA A 28 -2.29 2.43 11.95
N MET A 29 -1.65 3.24 11.11
CA MET A 29 -0.24 3.64 11.23
C MET A 29 -0.18 5.16 10.98
N PRO A 30 0.19 5.96 11.99
CA PRO A 30 0.31 7.42 11.83
C PRO A 30 1.32 7.82 10.76
N GLU A 31 2.38 7.02 10.62
CA GLU A 31 3.38 7.16 9.57
C GLU A 31 3.63 5.82 8.91
N ALA A 32 3.48 5.80 7.58
CA ALA A 32 3.81 4.68 6.72
C ALA A 32 4.43 5.20 5.42
N THR A 33 5.11 4.31 4.72
CA THR A 33 5.65 4.54 3.39
C THR A 33 4.90 3.68 2.40
N MET A 34 4.34 4.32 1.38
CA MET A 34 3.74 3.66 0.22
C MET A 34 4.74 3.68 -0.92
N VAL A 35 5.05 2.50 -1.46
CA VAL A 35 6.05 2.33 -2.52
C VAL A 35 5.56 1.38 -3.59
N SER A 36 5.96 1.63 -4.83
CA SER A 36 5.81 0.69 -5.94
C SER A 36 7.00 0.81 -6.86
N LEU A 37 7.48 -0.31 -7.40
CA LEU A 37 8.60 -0.38 -8.33
C LEU A 37 8.11 -1.03 -9.62
N CYS A 38 8.16 -0.30 -10.72
CA CYS A 38 7.69 -0.76 -12.01
C CYS A 38 8.82 -0.69 -13.05
N GLY A 39 9.03 -1.80 -13.76
CA GLY A 39 9.93 -1.83 -14.90
C GLY A 39 9.32 -1.10 -16.10
N ARG A 40 10.16 -0.43 -16.88
CA ARG A 40 9.82 0.11 -18.20
C ARG A 40 11.05 -0.01 -19.11
N GLU A 41 10.88 0.20 -20.41
CA GLU A 41 11.98 0.11 -21.37
C GLU A 41 13.25 0.80 -20.86
N ASN A 42 14.29 -0.02 -20.63
CA ASN A 42 15.63 0.37 -20.20
C ASN A 42 15.73 1.09 -18.84
N THR A 43 14.70 1.09 -17.99
CA THR A 43 14.77 1.71 -16.66
C THR A 43 13.70 1.19 -15.69
N TYR A 44 13.79 1.60 -14.43
CA TYR A 44 12.74 1.41 -13.44
C TYR A 44 12.14 2.75 -13.04
N ARG A 45 10.92 2.70 -12.52
CA ARG A 45 10.24 3.81 -11.87
C ARG A 45 9.83 3.42 -10.47
N MET A 46 10.04 4.30 -9.51
CA MET A 46 9.64 4.06 -8.14
C MET A 46 8.73 5.17 -7.63
N LEU A 47 7.50 4.82 -7.26
CA LEU A 47 6.67 5.68 -6.43
C LEU A 47 7.19 5.60 -5.00
N VAL A 48 7.41 6.74 -4.35
CA VAL A 48 7.84 6.80 -2.94
C VAL A 48 7.08 7.93 -2.25
N GLU A 49 6.10 7.58 -1.42
CA GLU A 49 5.27 8.55 -0.71
C GLU A 49 5.16 8.23 0.78
N LYS A 50 5.19 9.29 1.59
CA LYS A 50 4.79 9.22 3.00
C LYS A 50 3.27 9.29 3.06
N VAL A 51 2.66 8.32 3.72
CA VAL A 51 1.21 8.21 3.92
C VAL A 51 0.92 7.89 5.38
N SER A 52 -0.35 7.85 5.73
CA SER A 52 -0.83 7.19 6.94
C SER A 52 -1.88 6.14 6.59
N THR A 53 -2.18 5.25 7.52
CA THR A 53 -3.31 4.33 7.41
C THR A 53 -4.26 4.54 8.57
N GLU A 54 -5.54 4.43 8.29
CA GLU A 54 -6.61 4.69 9.24
C GLU A 54 -7.18 3.39 9.81
N SER A 55 -7.86 3.50 10.94
CA SER A 55 -8.62 2.37 11.47
C SER A 55 -9.79 2.07 10.54
N VAL A 56 -10.02 0.80 10.27
CA VAL A 56 -11.16 0.31 9.50
C VAL A 56 -12.20 -0.19 10.49
N SER A 57 -13.44 0.30 10.39
CA SER A 57 -14.53 -0.24 11.18
C SER A 57 -14.88 -1.66 10.73
N HIS A 58 -15.53 -2.43 11.61
CA HIS A 58 -15.94 -3.79 11.26
C HIS A 58 -16.87 -3.82 10.04
N GLN A 59 -17.81 -2.86 9.95
CA GLN A 59 -18.74 -2.78 8.84
C GLN A 59 -18.03 -2.41 7.53
N GLU A 60 -17.13 -1.42 7.52
CA GLU A 60 -16.32 -1.09 6.32
C GLU A 60 -15.53 -2.31 5.81
N TRP A 61 -14.99 -3.12 6.73
CA TRP A 61 -14.28 -4.33 6.37
C TRP A 61 -15.19 -5.40 5.77
N ILE A 62 -16.38 -5.62 6.34
CA ILE A 62 -17.41 -6.51 5.78
C ILE A 62 -17.84 -6.04 4.39
N ASP A 63 -18.13 -4.74 4.23
CA ASP A 63 -18.55 -4.15 2.97
C ASP A 63 -17.45 -4.29 1.89
N GLY A 64 -16.19 -4.28 2.31
CA GLY A 64 -15.02 -4.60 1.50
C GLY A 64 -14.81 -6.09 1.18
N GLY A 65 -15.73 -6.96 1.60
CA GLY A 65 -15.71 -8.41 1.36
C GLY A 65 -14.86 -9.21 2.34
N SER A 66 -14.53 -8.64 3.50
CA SER A 66 -13.74 -9.26 4.57
C SER A 66 -12.39 -9.85 4.14
N LYS A 67 -11.75 -9.23 3.13
CA LYS A 67 -10.41 -9.60 2.64
C LYS A 67 -9.33 -8.84 3.41
N PHE A 68 -8.08 -8.90 2.94
CA PHE A 68 -7.08 -7.93 3.39
C PHE A 68 -7.52 -6.52 2.94
N PHE A 69 -7.69 -5.60 3.89
CA PHE A 69 -8.24 -4.28 3.62
C PHE A 69 -7.38 -3.19 4.26
N ALA A 70 -6.92 -2.22 3.47
CA ALA A 70 -6.13 -1.09 3.95
C ALA A 70 -6.82 0.23 3.60
N LYS A 71 -7.10 1.04 4.61
CA LYS A 71 -7.58 2.42 4.42
C LYS A 71 -6.40 3.37 4.44
N VAL A 72 -5.90 3.72 3.27
CA VAL A 72 -4.72 4.57 3.10
C VAL A 72 -5.15 6.02 2.94
N ASN A 73 -4.62 6.90 3.78
CA ASN A 73 -4.85 8.33 3.65
C ASN A 73 -3.77 8.93 2.74
N LEU A 74 -4.18 9.41 1.57
CA LEU A 74 -3.33 10.09 0.60
C LEU A 74 -3.38 11.63 0.76
N GLY A 75 -4.04 12.15 1.79
CA GLY A 75 -4.41 13.56 1.91
C GLY A 75 -5.58 13.90 0.98
N ASP A 76 -5.66 15.17 0.58
CA ASP A 76 -6.73 15.65 -0.29
C ASP A 76 -6.61 15.10 -1.72
N ASN A 77 -7.77 14.97 -2.38
CA ASN A 77 -7.89 14.57 -3.80
C ASN A 77 -7.26 13.21 -4.14
N ALA A 78 -7.62 12.16 -3.39
CA ALA A 78 -7.12 10.80 -3.60
C ALA A 78 -7.23 10.30 -5.06
N ILE A 79 -8.31 10.65 -5.76
CA ILE A 79 -8.52 10.29 -7.17
C ILE A 79 -7.44 10.93 -8.07
N ASP A 80 -7.11 12.20 -7.86
CA ASP A 80 -6.08 12.87 -8.65
C ASP A 80 -4.71 12.27 -8.42
N LYS A 81 -4.39 11.92 -7.16
CA LYS A 81 -3.13 11.24 -6.81
C LYS A 81 -3.03 9.86 -7.44
N PHE A 82 -4.12 9.10 -7.43
CA PHE A 82 -4.20 7.82 -8.11
C PHE A 82 -4.01 7.95 -9.63
N ASN A 83 -4.63 8.96 -10.25
CA ASN A 83 -4.46 9.23 -11.69
C ASN A 83 -3.02 9.66 -12.03
N LYS A 84 -2.38 10.47 -11.18
CA LYS A 84 -0.96 10.83 -11.31
C LYS A 84 -0.05 9.61 -11.21
N MET A 85 -0.33 8.68 -10.29
CA MET A 85 0.41 7.42 -10.17
C MET A 85 0.36 6.63 -11.49
N LEU A 86 -0.84 6.38 -12.01
CA LEU A 86 -1.03 5.63 -13.25
C LEU A 86 -0.38 6.30 -14.47
N SER A 87 -0.58 7.62 -14.62
CA SER A 87 0.04 8.39 -15.71
C SER A 87 1.57 8.46 -15.61
N GLY A 88 2.13 8.38 -14.38
CA GLY A 88 3.55 8.19 -14.12
C GLY A 88 4.11 6.85 -14.60
N GLY A 89 3.24 5.89 -14.96
CA GLY A 89 3.58 4.54 -15.36
C GLY A 89 3.91 3.63 -14.17
N VAL A 90 3.27 3.90 -13.02
CA VAL A 90 3.25 3.02 -11.86
C VAL A 90 1.98 2.17 -11.94
N ASP A 91 2.08 0.89 -11.62
CA ASP A 91 0.97 -0.07 -11.66
C ASP A 91 0.12 -0.03 -10.37
N HIS A 92 -1.01 -0.75 -10.36
CA HIS A 92 -1.97 -0.82 -9.27
C HIS A 92 -1.47 -1.54 -8.01
N HIS A 93 -0.34 -2.26 -8.08
CA HIS A 93 0.28 -2.92 -6.95
C HIS A 93 1.16 -1.95 -6.13
N LEU A 94 0.88 -1.88 -4.82
CA LEU A 94 1.54 -1.00 -3.87
C LEU A 94 2.01 -1.82 -2.65
N LEU A 95 3.16 -1.44 -2.10
CA LEU A 95 3.64 -1.92 -0.81
C LEU A 95 3.47 -0.80 0.22
N ILE A 96 2.95 -1.16 1.39
CA ILE A 96 2.80 -0.26 2.53
C ILE A 96 3.68 -0.78 3.66
N LYS A 97 4.57 0.07 4.17
CA LYS A 97 5.48 -0.25 5.27
C LYS A 97 5.32 0.76 6.39
N GLU A 98 5.15 0.27 7.62
CA GLU A 98 5.16 1.11 8.83
C GLU A 98 6.46 1.92 8.94
N GLY A 99 6.34 3.21 9.26
CA GLY A 99 7.43 4.18 9.36
C GLY A 99 7.64 5.00 8.09
N ASN A 100 8.40 6.09 8.22
CA ASN A 100 8.80 6.96 7.11
C ASN A 100 10.18 6.53 6.59
N LEU A 101 10.20 5.95 5.40
CA LEU A 101 11.39 5.48 4.69
C LEU A 101 11.65 6.26 3.40
N VAL A 102 11.03 7.44 3.26
CA VAL A 102 11.06 8.21 2.01
C VAL A 102 12.49 8.59 1.65
N GLU A 103 13.27 9.12 2.58
CA GLU A 103 14.65 9.57 2.30
C GLU A 103 15.53 8.41 1.84
N GLN A 104 15.49 7.27 2.54
CA GLN A 104 16.29 6.09 2.21
C GLN A 104 15.93 5.53 0.82
N LEU A 105 14.65 5.55 0.44
CA LEU A 105 14.21 5.10 -0.88
C LEU A 105 14.51 6.13 -1.98
N VAL A 106 14.60 7.41 -1.64
CA VAL A 106 15.08 8.46 -2.56
C VAL A 106 16.57 8.27 -2.84
N ASP A 107 17.39 8.05 -1.81
CA ASP A 107 18.81 7.76 -1.96
C ASP A 107 19.03 6.51 -2.84
N LEU A 108 18.20 5.48 -2.66
CA LEU A 108 18.20 4.29 -3.51
C LEU A 108 17.86 4.60 -4.97
N CYS A 109 16.87 5.46 -5.20
CA CYS A 109 16.52 5.88 -6.55
C CYS A 109 17.68 6.60 -7.24
N GLU A 110 18.37 7.49 -6.52
CA GLU A 110 19.52 8.25 -7.04
C GLU A 110 20.71 7.32 -7.34
N LEU A 111 21.05 6.44 -6.41
CA LEU A 111 22.13 5.46 -6.54
C LEU A 111 21.94 4.56 -7.77
N LEU A 112 20.72 4.05 -7.96
CA LEU A 112 20.40 3.10 -9.02
C LEU A 112 19.87 3.76 -10.30
N LYS A 113 19.82 5.09 -10.34
CA LYS A 113 19.26 5.87 -11.46
C LYS A 113 17.82 5.46 -11.82
N ILE A 114 17.03 5.12 -10.80
CA ILE A 114 15.60 4.80 -10.91
C ILE A 114 14.82 6.12 -10.97
N LYS A 115 13.90 6.25 -11.92
CA LYS A 115 13.06 7.45 -12.02
C LYS A 115 12.05 7.47 -10.87
N ARG A 116 12.20 8.42 -9.95
CA ARG A 116 11.21 8.66 -8.90
C ARG A 116 9.91 9.24 -9.46
N ILE A 117 8.78 8.74 -9.00
CA ILE A 117 7.43 9.26 -9.22
C ILE A 117 6.93 9.87 -7.92
N LYS A 118 6.25 11.03 -8.01
CA LYS A 118 5.64 11.75 -6.88
C LYS A 118 4.18 12.06 -7.20
N ILE A 119 3.27 12.04 -6.20
CA ILE A 119 1.82 12.22 -6.41
C ILE A 119 1.13 13.24 -5.49
#